data_AF-A0A2T0V8Z3-F1
#
_entry.id   AF-A0A2T0V8Z3-F1
#
_cell.length_a   1.000
_cell.length_b   1.000
_cell.length_c   1.000
_cell.angle_alpha   90.00
_cell.angle_beta   90.00
_cell.angle_gamma   90.00
#
_symmetry.space_group_name_H-M   'P 1'
#
loop_
_entity.id
_entity.type
_entity.pdbx_description
1 polymer ?
#
loop_
_entity_poly.entity_id
_entity_poly.type
_entity_poly.pdbx_seq_one_letter_code
_entity_poly.pdbx_strand_id
1 'polypeptide(L)'
;MQRIQLAEISKAGLQLAIQEIKDEMFDTPECDYTIAKLLCHCSQFEAAERQLDDMLLKWGSSPDVIELTEKGYTLVATMSASAVAEKLQSVAAPKPARAETAAA
;
A
#
# COMPACT_ATOMS: atom_id res chain seq x y z
N MET A 1 11.51 -6.59 21.91
CA MET A 1 12.32 -5.47 21.41
C MET A 1 12.63 -5.54 19.90
N GLN A 2 12.90 -6.72 19.30
CA GLN A 2 13.26 -6.82 17.86
C GLN A 2 12.16 -6.38 16.85
N ARG A 3 10.87 -6.64 17.11
CA ARG A 3 9.78 -6.27 16.16
C ARG A 3 9.59 -4.76 16.00
N ILE A 4 9.84 -3.99 17.06
CA ILE A 4 9.73 -2.52 17.03
C ILE A 4 10.84 -1.95 16.14
N GLN A 5 12.05 -2.49 16.25
CA GLN A 5 13.19 -2.08 15.40
C GLN A 5 12.96 -2.43 13.92
N LEU A 6 12.39 -3.60 13.62
CA LEU A 6 12.03 -4.00 12.25
C LEU A 6 10.96 -3.09 11.63
N ALA A 7 9.95 -2.68 12.40
CA ALA A 7 8.92 -1.76 11.93
C ALA A 7 9.49 -0.36 11.64
N GLU A 8 10.38 0.14 12.49
CA GLU A 8 11.07 1.42 12.28
C GLU A 8 12.03 1.37 11.07
N ILE A 9 12.78 0.28 10.90
CA ILE A 9 13.64 0.06 9.72
C ILE A 9 12.79 0.02 8.43
N SER A 10 11.65 -0.67 8.47
CA SER A 10 10.71 -0.73 7.34
C SER A 10 10.17 0.65 6.96
N LYS A 11 9.83 1.48 7.96
CA LYS A 11 9.36 2.85 7.76
C LYS A 11 10.45 3.76 7.17
N ALA A 12 11.67 3.68 7.69
CA ALA A 12 12.80 4.45 7.18
C ALA A 12 13.14 4.08 5.72
N GLY A 13 13.08 2.78 5.39
CA GLY A 13 13.28 2.31 4.01
C GLY A 13 12.21 2.84 3.05
N LEU A 14 10.95 2.87 3.47
CA LEU A 14 9.88 3.47 2.66
C LEU A 14 10.11 4.97 2.44
N GLN A 15 10.53 5.71 3.46
CA GLN A 15 10.82 7.14 3.32
C GLN A 15 11.99 7.39 2.36
N LEU A 16 13.02 6.55 2.41
CA LEU A 16 14.14 6.63 1.47
C LEU A 16 13.67 6.41 0.03
N ALA A 17 12.89 5.35 -0.22
CA ALA A 17 12.36 5.06 -1.55
C ALA A 17 11.47 6.19 -2.10
N ILE A 18 10.65 6.81 -1.24
CA ILE A 18 9.86 7.99 -1.62
C ILE A 18 10.76 9.16 -2.00
N GLN A 19 11.85 9.39 -1.26
CA GLN A 19 12.79 10.46 -1.58
C GLN A 19 13.51 10.20 -2.90
N GLU A 20 13.96 8.97 -3.14
CA GLU A 20 14.58 8.58 -4.41
C GLU A 20 13.65 8.81 -5.60
N ILE A 21 12.36 8.46 -5.47
CA ILE A 21 11.35 8.73 -6.50
C ILE A 21 11.25 10.24 -6.78
N LYS A 22 11.20 11.07 -5.74
CA LYS A 22 11.12 12.53 -5.88
C LYS A 22 12.36 13.11 -6.54
N ASP A 23 13.54 12.60 -6.20
CA ASP A 23 14.81 13.07 -6.74
C ASP A 23 14.96 12.68 -8.22
N GLU A 24 14.44 11.52 -8.63
CA GLU A 24 14.51 11.02 -10.02
C GLU A 24 13.42 11.62 -10.93
N MET A 25 12.17 11.68 -10.45
CA MET A 25 11.02 12.07 -11.26
C MET A 25 10.75 13.57 -11.26
N PHE A 26 11.42 14.33 -10.38
CA PHE A 26 11.15 15.75 -10.15
C PHE A 26 9.69 16.01 -9.71
N ASP A 27 9.33 17.29 -9.64
CA ASP A 27 8.01 17.72 -9.21
C ASP A 27 7.02 17.61 -10.37
N THR A 28 6.43 16.43 -10.55
CA THR A 28 5.38 16.18 -11.56
C THR A 28 4.21 15.38 -10.98
N PRO A 29 3.02 15.40 -11.63
CA PRO A 29 1.90 14.56 -11.24
C PRO A 29 2.24 13.06 -11.25
N GLU A 30 3.05 12.61 -12.20
CA GLU A 30 3.47 11.21 -12.29
C GLU A 30 4.34 10.79 -11.10
N CYS A 31 5.13 11.70 -10.53
CA CYS A 31 5.86 11.46 -9.29
C CYS A 31 4.88 11.18 -8.14
N ASP A 32 3.89 12.05 -7.94
CA ASP A 32 2.89 11.89 -6.87
C ASP A 32 2.09 10.59 -7.03
N TYR A 33 1.70 10.26 -8.26
CA TYR A 33 1.06 8.98 -8.58
C TYR A 33 1.96 7.77 -8.30
N THR A 34 3.25 7.86 -8.60
CA THR A 34 4.22 6.77 -8.36
C THR A 34 4.44 6.54 -6.86
N ILE A 35 4.48 7.60 -6.07
CA ILE A 35 4.49 7.52 -4.61
C ILE A 35 3.22 6.84 -4.09
N ALA A 36 2.04 7.23 -4.59
CA ALA A 36 0.79 6.59 -4.21
C ALA A 36 0.79 5.07 -4.51
N LYS A 37 1.30 4.66 -5.68
CA LYS A 37 1.48 3.24 -6.02
C LYS A 37 2.38 2.50 -5.02
N LEU A 38 3.52 3.08 -4.66
CA LEU A 38 4.44 2.50 -3.67
C LEU A 38 3.74 2.32 -2.32
N LEU A 39 3.00 3.34 -1.87
CA LEU A 39 2.22 3.28 -0.62
C LEU A 39 1.18 2.15 -0.64
N CYS A 40 0.49 1.92 -1.77
CA CYS A 40 -0.41 0.76 -1.91
C CYS A 40 0.31 -0.58 -1.76
N HIS A 41 1.50 -0.74 -2.38
CA HIS A 41 2.30 -1.96 -2.24
C HIS A 41 2.79 -2.19 -0.80
N CYS A 42 3.01 -1.11 -0.04
CA CYS A 42 3.33 -1.18 1.38
C CYS A 42 2.09 -1.28 2.29
N SER A 43 0.89 -1.53 1.72
CA SER A 43 -0.39 -1.57 2.44
C SER A 43 -0.74 -0.29 3.22
N GLN A 44 -0.15 0.84 2.85
CA GLN A 44 -0.43 2.16 3.42
C GLN A 44 -1.52 2.88 2.61
N PHE A 45 -2.70 2.26 2.53
CA PHE A 45 -3.78 2.71 1.65
C PHE A 45 -4.27 4.14 1.97
N GLU A 46 -4.44 4.47 3.26
CA GLU A 46 -4.85 5.82 3.67
C GLU A 46 -3.82 6.88 3.28
N ALA A 47 -2.52 6.57 3.37
CA ALA A 47 -1.48 7.49 2.93
C ALA A 47 -1.47 7.64 1.40
N ALA A 48 -1.75 6.55 0.67
CA ALA A 48 -1.87 6.58 -0.79
C ALA A 48 -3.05 7.45 -1.24
N GLU A 49 -4.21 7.37 -0.58
CA GLU A 49 -5.37 8.24 -0.87
C GLU A 49 -5.04 9.71 -0.63
N ARG A 50 -4.44 10.03 0.52
CA ARG A 50 -4.01 11.40 0.82
C ARG A 50 -3.00 11.94 -0.20
N GLN A 51 -2.08 11.10 -0.67
CA GLN A 51 -1.12 11.48 -1.71
C GLN A 51 -1.82 11.83 -3.03
N LEU A 52 -2.90 11.12 -3.38
CA LEU A 52 -3.71 11.42 -4.57
C LEU A 52 -4.57 12.69 -4.38
N ASP A 53 -5.10 12.90 -3.17
CA ASP A 53 -5.80 14.15 -2.81
C ASP A 53 -4.84 15.35 -2.94
N ASP A 54 -3.62 15.23 -2.40
CA ASP A 54 -2.58 16.25 -2.47
C ASP A 54 -2.16 16.53 -3.91
N MET A 55 -2.07 15.49 -4.76
CA MET A 55 -1.80 15.62 -6.19
C MET A 55 -2.87 16.49 -6.89
N LEU A 56 -4.16 16.21 -6.65
CA LEU A 56 -5.25 17.02 -7.19
C LEU A 56 -5.20 18.47 -6.69
N LEU A 57 -4.88 18.66 -5.40
CA LEU A 57 -4.82 19.98 -4.79
C LEU A 57 -3.67 20.82 -5.37
N LYS A 58 -2.54 20.17 -5.64
CA LYS A 58 -1.30 20.80 -6.11
C LYS A 58 -1.31 21.07 -7.61
N TRP A 59 -1.71 20.09 -8.42
CA TRP A 59 -1.62 20.15 -9.88
C TRP A 59 -2.94 20.56 -10.55
N GLY A 60 -4.03 20.61 -9.78
CA GLY A 60 -5.36 20.93 -10.28
C GLY A 60 -6.00 19.78 -11.05
N SER A 61 -7.01 20.11 -11.85
CA SER A 61 -7.88 19.12 -12.51
C SER A 61 -7.71 19.11 -14.03
N SER A 62 -6.46 19.16 -14.52
CA SER A 62 -6.22 18.92 -15.94
C SER A 62 -6.62 17.47 -16.30
N PRO A 63 -7.00 17.20 -17.57
CA PRO A 63 -7.41 15.85 -17.97
C PRO A 63 -6.40 14.76 -17.60
N ASP A 64 -5.11 15.03 -17.79
CA ASP A 64 -4.03 14.08 -17.47
C ASP A 64 -3.93 13.79 -15.96
N VAL A 65 -4.06 14.83 -15.13
CA VAL A 65 -4.04 14.67 -13.66
C VAL A 65 -5.28 13.92 -13.19
N ILE A 66 -6.45 14.21 -13.74
CA ILE A 66 -7.68 13.48 -13.42
C ILE A 66 -7.54 11.99 -13.78
N GLU A 67 -7.06 11.67 -14.98
CA GLU A 67 -6.85 10.29 -15.41
C GLU A 67 -5.87 9.55 -14.49
N LEU A 68 -4.76 10.20 -14.11
CA LEU A 68 -3.80 9.63 -13.15
C LEU A 68 -4.43 9.40 -11.78
N THR A 69 -5.24 10.36 -11.30
CA THR A 69 -5.87 10.26 -9.98
C THR A 69 -6.93 9.15 -9.95
N GLU A 70 -7.75 9.03 -10.99
CA GLU A 70 -8.75 7.96 -11.11
C GLU A 70 -8.10 6.58 -11.15
N LYS A 71 -7.00 6.44 -11.91
CA LYS A 71 -6.16 5.22 -11.90
C LYS A 71 -5.62 4.94 -10.49
N GLY A 72 -5.20 5.98 -9.77
CA GLY A 72 -4.72 5.90 -8.40
C GLY A 72 -5.78 5.36 -7.44
N TYR A 73 -6.96 5.97 -7.37
CA TYR A 73 -8.02 5.52 -6.46
C TYR A 73 -8.50 4.11 -6.81
N THR A 74 -8.59 3.78 -8.11
CA THR A 74 -8.92 2.41 -8.55
C THR A 74 -7.91 1.40 -8.03
N LEU A 75 -6.62 1.72 -8.06
CA LEU A 75 -5.56 0.88 -7.52
C LEU A 75 -5.70 0.70 -6.00
N VAL A 76 -5.91 1.80 -5.26
CA VAL A 76 -6.13 1.76 -3.80
C VAL A 76 -7.31 0.84 -3.47
N ALA A 77 -8.45 1.04 -4.12
CA ALA A 77 -9.66 0.25 -3.89
C ALA A 77 -9.42 -1.23 -4.16
N THR A 78 -8.72 -1.55 -5.26
CA THR A 78 -8.43 -2.94 -5.65
C THR A 78 -7.49 -3.62 -4.65
N MET A 79 -6.38 -2.96 -4.29
CA MET A 79 -5.38 -3.55 -3.40
C MET A 79 -5.86 -3.64 -1.96
N SER A 80 -6.60 -2.65 -1.47
CA SER A 80 -7.19 -2.68 -0.13
C SER A 80 -8.23 -3.80 0.00
N ALA A 81 -9.09 -3.99 -1.01
CA ALA A 81 -10.03 -5.10 -1.05
C ALA A 81 -9.32 -6.47 -1.06
N SER A 82 -8.25 -6.61 -1.85
CA SER A 82 -7.42 -7.83 -1.86
C SER A 82 -6.83 -8.13 -0.48
N ALA A 83 -6.23 -7.14 0.16
CA ALA A 83 -5.63 -7.31 1.49
C ALA A 83 -6.67 -7.74 2.55
N VAL A 84 -7.90 -7.21 2.47
CA VAL A 84 -9.00 -7.64 3.33
C VAL A 84 -9.40 -9.09 3.03
N ALA A 85 -9.51 -9.47 1.75
CA ALA A 85 -9.85 -10.84 1.35
C ALA A 85 -8.80 -11.86 1.82
N GLU A 86 -7.51 -11.57 1.65
CA GLU A 86 -6.41 -12.40 2.14
C GLU A 86 -6.45 -12.57 3.66
N LYS A 87 -6.73 -11.48 4.39
CA LYS A 87 -6.87 -11.54 5.84
C LYS A 87 -8.04 -12.44 6.25
N LEU A 88 -9.19 -12.36 5.58
CA LEU A 88 -10.35 -13.21 5.86
C LEU A 88 -10.07 -14.69 5.57
N GLN A 89 -9.33 -15.00 4.50
CA GLN A 89 -8.93 -16.38 4.17
C GLN A 89 -7.96 -16.97 5.21
N SER A 90 -7.01 -16.16 5.72
CA SER A 90 -6.08 -16.62 6.77
C SER A 90 -6.76 -16.95 8.11
N VAL A 91 -7.91 -16.33 8.40
CA VAL A 91 -8.71 -16.59 9.61
C VAL A 91 -9.57 -17.86 9.48
N ALA A 92 -9.91 -18.27 8.25
CA ALA A 92 -10.83 -19.36 7.96
C ALA A 92 -10.20 -20.76 7.89
N ALA A 93 -8.91 -20.93 8.21
CA ALA A 93 -8.26 -22.25 8.22
C ALA A 93 -8.34 -22.93 9.61
N PRO A 94 -9.29 -23.85 9.87
CA PRO A 94 -9.22 -24.70 11.06
C PRO A 94 -8.05 -25.68 10.90
N LYS A 95 -7.13 -25.69 11.87
CA LYS A 95 -6.12 -26.75 12.01
C LYS A 95 -6.84 -28.11 12.06
N PRO A 96 -6.45 -29.11 11.24
CA PRO A 96 -6.93 -30.46 11.47
C PRO A 96 -6.34 -30.94 12.80
N ALA A 97 -7.23 -31.13 13.79
CA ALA A 97 -6.88 -31.83 15.02
C ALA A 97 -6.41 -33.24 14.64
N ARG A 98 -5.11 -33.47 14.79
CA ARG A 98 -4.48 -34.79 14.67
C ARG A 98 -5.15 -35.70 15.69
N ALA A 99 -6.03 -36.58 15.23
CA ALA A 99 -6.58 -37.67 16.03
C ALA A 99 -5.44 -38.65 16.33
N GLU A 100 -4.86 -38.48 17.52
CA GLU A 100 -4.02 -39.48 18.16
C GLU A 100 -4.98 -40.48 18.82
N THR A 101 -5.20 -41.63 18.18
CA THR A 101 -5.79 -42.79 18.86
C THR A 101 -4.73 -43.88 18.90
N ALA A 102 -4.10 -43.95 20.06
CA ALA A 102 -3.33 -45.11 20.49
C ALA A 102 -4.25 -46.30 20.79
N ALA A 103 -3.79 -47.48 20.36
CA ALA A 103 -3.94 -48.81 20.97
C ALA A 103 -5.30 -49.27 21.55
N ALA A 104 -5.82 -50.38 21.00
CA ALA A 104 -5.99 -51.65 21.72
C ALA A 104 -6.17 -52.80 20.72
#